data_AF-A0A0G1HCJ3-F1
#
_entry.id   AF-A0A0G1HCJ3-F1
#
_cell.length_a   1.000
_cell.length_b   1.000
_cell.length_c   1.000
_cell.angle_alpha   90.00
_cell.angle_beta   90.00
_cell.angle_gamma   90.00
#
_symmetry.space_group_name_H-M   'P 1'
#
loop_
_entity.id
_entity.type
_entity.pdbx_description
1 polymer ?
#
loop_
_entity_poly.entity_id
_entity_poly.type
_entity_poly.pdbx_seq_one_letter_code
_entity_poly.pdbx_strand_id
1 'polypeptide(L)' 'GYLSGQHFECPKCVVKQPCEVYSRIVGYLRLVQQWNKGKQEEFKDRKVLNIPEFAQVK' A
#
# COMPACT_ATOMS: atom_id res chain seq x y z
N GLY A 1 -8.65 7.74 -10.13
CA GLY A 1 -7.78 6.74 -10.81
C GLY A 1 -6.89 6.07 -9.78
N TYR A 2 -6.22 4.96 -10.14
CA TYR A 2 -5.35 4.23 -9.23
C TYR A 2 -3.93 4.84 -9.17
N LEU A 3 -3.30 4.73 -8.00
CA LEU A 3 -1.96 5.23 -7.72
C LEU A 3 -1.07 4.05 -7.32
N SER A 4 0.15 4.00 -7.86
CA SER A 4 1.18 3.07 -7.39
C SER A 4 1.77 3.57 -6.08
N GLY A 5 2.12 2.65 -5.19
CA GLY A 5 2.67 2.97 -3.87
C GLY A 5 1.60 3.17 -2.78
N GLN A 6 2.06 3.45 -1.57
CA GLN A 6 1.20 3.64 -0.40
C GLN A 6 0.92 5.14 -0.22
N HIS A 7 -0.29 5.55 -0.59
CA HIS A 7 -0.75 6.93 -0.43
C HIS A 7 -2.11 6.95 0.26
N PHE A 8 -2.16 7.50 1.47
CA PHE A 8 -3.41 7.70 2.22
C PHE A 8 -4.14 8.99 1.81
N GLU A 9 -3.43 9.92 1.19
CA GLU A 9 -3.95 11.15 0.61
C GLU A 9 -3.51 11.22 -0.85
N CYS A 10 -4.37 11.71 -1.75
CA CYS A 10 -4.03 11.81 -3.17
C CYS A 10 -3.00 12.93 -3.42
N PRO A 11 -1.80 12.63 -3.94
CA PRO A 11 -0.79 13.66 -4.24
C PRO A 11 -1.08 14.45 -5.54
N LYS A 12 -2.04 13.99 -6.35
CA LYS A 12 -2.37 14.62 -7.65
C LYS A 12 -3.51 15.64 -7.53
N CYS A 13 -4.31 15.55 -6.47
CA CYS A 13 -5.47 16.41 -6.30
C CYS A 13 -5.06 17.72 -5.62
N VAL A 14 -5.55 18.84 -6.15
CA VAL A 14 -5.33 20.18 -5.58
C VAL A 14 -5.94 20.29 -4.18
N VAL A 15 -7.08 19.61 -3.97
CA VAL A 15 -7.71 19.44 -2.66
C VAL A 15 -7.30 18.07 -2.11
N LYS A 16 -6.88 18.03 -0.84
CA LYS A 16 -6.55 16.78 -0.14
C LYS A 16 -7.77 15.86 -0.09
N GLN A 17 -7.69 14.73 -0.78
CA GLN A 17 -8.72 13.72 -0.79
C GLN A 17 -8.18 12.41 -0.19
N PRO A 18 -8.97 11.72 0.65
CA PRO A 18 -8.55 10.43 1.21
C PRO A 18 -8.43 9.38 0.10
N CYS A 19 -7.42 8.54 0.21
CA CYS A 19 -7.17 7.43 -0.69
C CYS A 19 -7.20 6.11 0.08
N GLU A 20 -7.85 5.12 -0.52
CA GLU A 20 -7.93 3.79 0.04
C GLU A 20 -6.67 3.00 -0.30
N VAL A 21 -5.98 2.53 0.73
CA VAL A 21 -4.78 1.70 0.56
C VAL A 21 -5.16 0.23 0.55
N TYR A 22 -4.89 -0.43 -0.57
CA TYR A 22 -5.07 -1.87 -0.73
C TYR A 22 -3.72 -2.58 -0.56
N SER A 23 -3.73 -3.69 0.18
CA SER A 23 -2.55 -4.52 0.36
C SER A 23 -2.91 -5.99 0.32
N ARG A 24 -1.93 -6.83 -0.03
CA ARG A 24 -2.10 -8.29 -0.04
C ARG A 24 -1.91 -8.83 1.38
N ILE A 25 -2.93 -9.50 1.89
CA ILE A 25 -2.89 -10.08 3.25
C ILE A 25 -2.43 -11.54 3.25
N VAL A 26 -3.20 -12.45 2.62
CA VAL A 26 -2.92 -13.90 2.51
C VAL A 26 -3.29 -14.43 1.12
N GLY A 27 -3.00 -13.67 0.07
CA GLY A 27 -3.21 -14.09 -1.33
C GLY A 27 -4.16 -13.20 -2.15
N TYR A 28 -4.95 -12.34 -1.50
CA TYR A 28 -5.83 -11.37 -2.16
C TYR A 28 -5.66 -9.95 -1.60
N LEU A 29 -6.13 -8.95 -2.34
CA LEU A 29 -6.08 -7.54 -1.97
C LEU A 29 -7.26 -7.18 -1.05
N ARG A 30 -6.97 -6.50 0.07
CA ARG A 30 -7.98 -5.97 1.00
C ARG A 30 -7.57 -4.58 1.47
N LEU A 31 -8.55 -3.73 1.76
CA LEU A 31 -8.31 -2.41 2.35
C LEU A 31 -7.61 -2.55 3.69
N VAL A 32 -6.46 -1.90 3.85
CA VAL A 32 -5.65 -1.96 5.07
C VAL A 32 -6.44 -1.44 6.28
N GLN A 33 -7.28 -0.42 6.09
CA GLN A 33 -8.12 0.14 7.15
C GLN A 33 -9.14 -0.87 7.72
N GLN A 34 -9.52 -1.89 6.94
CA GLN A 34 -10.47 -2.93 7.36
C GLN A 34 -9.78 -4.15 7.99
N TRP A 35 -8.46 -4.13 8.16
CA TRP A 35 -7.75 -5.24 8.81
C TRP A 35 -8.01 -5.20 10.31
N ASN A 36 -7.94 -6.36 10.96
CA ASN A 36 -8.00 -6.41 12.43
C ASN A 36 -6.74 -5.76 13.03
N LYS A 37 -6.79 -5.40 14.32
CA LYS A 37 -5.70 -4.68 15.01
C LYS A 37 -4.35 -5.39 14.85
N GLY A 38 -4.30 -6.72 15.03
CA GLY A 38 -3.06 -7.49 14.89
C GLY A 38 -2.46 -7.41 13.48
N LYS A 39 -3.28 -7.53 12.43
CA LYS A 39 -2.79 -7.42 11.05
C LYS A 39 -2.41 -6.00 10.68
N GLN A 40 -3.05 -4.98 11.26
CA GLN A 40 -2.62 -3.61 11.09
C GLN A 40 -1.22 -3.38 11.68
N GLU A 41 -0.93 -3.91 12.87
CA GLU A 41 0.43 -3.86 13.44
C GLU A 41 1.41 -4.63 12.57
N GLU A 42 1.09 -5.87 12.17
CA GLU A 42 1.96 -6.63 11.25
C GLU A 42 2.23 -5.87 9.95
N PHE A 43 1.24 -5.14 9.42
CA PHE A 43 1.42 -4.34 8.21
C PHE A 43 2.38 -3.17 8.41
N LYS A 44 2.39 -2.54 9.59
CA LYS A 44 3.34 -1.47 9.94
C LYS A 44 4.76 -2.00 10.06
N ASP A 45 4.92 -3.24 10.55
CA ASP A 45 6.22 -3.89 10.69
C ASP A 45 6.79 -4.46 9.37
N ARG A 46 5.97 -4.53 8.30
CA ARG A 46 6.42 -5.01 6.98
C ARG A 46 7.46 -4.06 6.38
N LYS A 47 8.55 -4.63 5.88
CA LYS A 47 9.60 -3.92 5.16
C LYS A 47 9.48 -4.18 3.66
N VAL A 48 9.41 -3.11 2.88
CA VAL A 48 9.52 -3.19 1.42
C VAL A 48 10.99 -3.34 1.09
N LEU A 49 11.35 -4.47 0.50
CA LEU A 49 12.70 -4.67 -0.01
C LEU A 49 12.81 -3.96 -1.35
N ASN A 50 13.72 -2.98 -1.43
CA ASN A 50 14.09 -2.38 -2.71
C ASN A 50 15.22 -3.23 -3.30
N ILE A 51 14.85 -4.18 -4.15
CA ILE A 51 15.79 -5.12 -4.77
C ILE A 51 16.21 -4.52 -6.11
N PRO A 52 17.44 -3.99 -6.26
CA PRO A 52 17.87 -3.33 -7.50
C PRO A 52 17.90 -4.28 -8.70
N GLU A 53 18.09 -5.59 -8.45
CA GLU A 53 18.26 -6.62 -9.47
C GLU A 53 16.99 -6.90 -10.29
N PHE A 54 15.80 -6.68 -9.71
CA PHE A 54 14.52 -6.87 -10.41
C PHE A 54 14.02 -5.62 -11.13
N ALA A 55 14.71 -4.47 -11.00
CA ALA A 55 14.34 -3.24 -11.69
C ALA A 55 14.71 -3.26 -13.20
N GLN A 56 15.48 -4.26 -13.64
CA GLN A 56 16.00 -4.37 -15.01
C GLN A 56 15.43 -5.53 -15.83
N VAL A 57 14.54 -6.36 -15.28
CA VAL A 57 13.86 -7.40 -16.07
C VAL A 57 12.76 -6.74 -16.90
N LYS A 58 13.16 -6.08 -17.98
CA LYS A 58 12.30 -5.72 -19.12
C LYS A 58 12.46 -6.76 -20.20
#